data_AF-A0A954QAH9-F1
#
_entry.id   AF-A0A954QAH9-F1
#
_cell.length_a   1.000
_cell.length_b   1.000
_cell.length_c   1.000
_cell.angle_alpha   90.00
_cell.angle_beta   90.00
_cell.angle_gamma   90.00
#
_symmetry.space_group_name_H-M   'P 1'
#
loop_
_entity.id
_entity.type
_entity.pdbx_description
1 polymer ?
#
loop_
_entity_poly.entity_id
_entity_poly.type
_entity_poly.pdbx_seq_one_letter_code
_entity_poly.pdbx_strand_id
1 'polypeptide(L)' 'MSNDLKPTHWYWVRRDDGSIAPYRFHQAKTDAKGRQLGEFFVGSFIRTFPLSAVVGEAEMPSRSP' A
#
# COMPACT_ATOMS: atom_id res chain seq x y z
N MET A 1 5.78 -15.89 -4.08
CA MET A 1 6.55 -14.63 -4.11
C MET A 1 6.13 -13.83 -2.89
N SER A 2 7.01 -13.73 -1.90
CA SER A 2 6.81 -12.80 -0.79
C SER A 2 6.89 -11.39 -1.38
N ASN A 3 5.76 -10.70 -1.50
CA ASN A 3 5.75 -9.28 -1.80
C ASN A 3 6.28 -8.55 -0.56
N ASP A 4 7.60 -8.50 -0.41
CA ASP A 4 8.28 -7.72 0.62
C ASP A 4 8.15 -6.24 0.27
N LEU A 5 6.96 -5.70 0.53
CA LEU A 5 6.72 -4.26 0.47
C LEU A 5 7.60 -3.58 1.52
N LYS A 6 8.31 -2.54 1.11
CA LYS A 6 9.27 -1.83 1.94
C LYS A 6 8.55 -0.74 2.73
N PRO A 7 8.72 -0.67 4.06
CA PRO A 7 8.18 0.42 4.86
C PRO A 7 8.56 1.77 4.28
N THR A 8 7.64 2.72 4.29
CA THR A 8 7.81 4.10 3.79
C THR A 8 7.93 4.29 2.28
N HIS A 9 7.97 3.21 1.49
CA HIS A 9 7.86 3.29 0.04
C HIS A 9 6.41 3.54 -0.40
N TRP A 10 6.26 4.12 -1.60
CA TRP A 10 4.97 4.38 -2.20
C TRP A 10 4.60 3.26 -3.16
N TYR A 11 3.32 2.92 -3.18
CA TYR A 11 2.77 1.87 -4.03
C TYR A 11 1.45 2.31 -4.64
N TRP A 12 1.21 1.91 -5.89
CA TRP A 12 -0.09 2.02 -6.53
C TRP A 12 -1.03 0.95 -5.98
N VAL A 13 -2.09 1.37 -5.32
CA VAL A 13 -3.08 0.48 -4.71
C VAL A 13 -4.41 0.64 -5.44
N ARG A 14 -4.99 -0.48 -5.87
CA ARG A 14 -6.35 -0.54 -6.43
C ARG A 14 -7.38 -0.52 -5.30
N ARG A 15 -8.34 0.40 -5.39
CA ARG A 15 -9.44 0.56 -4.44
C ARG A 15 -10.67 -0.25 -4.86
N ASP A 16 -11.64 -0.36 -3.96
CA ASP A 16 -12.88 -1.11 -4.18
C ASP A 16 -13.75 -0.52 -5.32
N ASP A 17 -13.61 0.78 -5.60
CA ASP A 17 -14.27 1.47 -6.72
C ASP A 17 -13.56 1.25 -8.08
N GLY A 18 -12.47 0.46 -8.09
CA GLY A 18 -11.67 0.18 -9.28
C GLY A 18 -10.62 1.25 -9.59
N SER A 19 -10.63 2.41 -8.91
CA SER A 19 -9.61 3.44 -9.08
C SER A 19 -8.26 3.01 -8.49
N ILE A 20 -7.18 3.61 -9.00
CA ILE A 20 -5.82 3.36 -8.52
C ILE A 20 -5.27 4.65 -7.92
N ALA A 21 -4.66 4.56 -6.74
CA ALA A 21 -4.06 5.71 -6.08
C ALA A 21 -2.75 5.34 -5.37
N PRO A 22 -1.81 6.30 -5.25
CA PRO A 22 -0.53 6.03 -4.61
C PRO A 22 -0.69 6.17 -3.10
N TYR A 23 -0.25 5.16 -2.35
CA TYR A 23 -0.20 5.22 -0.90
C TYR A 23 1.15 4.77 -0.37
N ARG A 24 1.56 5.39 0.73
CA ARG A 24 2.79 5.03 1.43
C ARG A 24 2.55 3.82 2.32
N PHE A 25 3.36 2.79 2.14
CA PHE A 25 3.27 1.57 2.94
C PHE A 25 3.78 1.80 4.37
N HIS A 26 3.04 1.25 5.33
CA HIS A 26 3.37 1.25 6.75
C HIS A 26 3.97 -0.09 7.15
N GLN A 27 3.17 -1.15 7.13
CA GLN A 27 3.57 -2.51 7.53
C GLN A 27 2.62 -3.57 6.96
N ALA A 28 3.11 -4.80 6.89
CA ALA A 28 2.28 -5.97 6.58
C ALA A 28 1.61 -6.48 7.87
N LYS A 29 0.41 -7.06 7.73
CA LYS A 29 -0.34 -7.67 8.82
C LYS A 29 -1.09 -8.89 8.33
N THR A 30 -1.24 -9.87 9.21
CA THR A 30 -2.14 -11.02 8.98
C THR A 30 -3.43 -10.80 9.78
N ASP A 31 -4.59 -10.95 9.13
CA ASP A 31 -5.88 -10.89 9.84
C ASP A 31 -6.24 -12.20 10.56
N ALA A 32 -7.33 -12.19 11.33
CA ALA A 32 -7.81 -13.37 12.06
C ALA A 32 -8.22 -14.55 11.14
N LYS A 33 -8.38 -14.32 9.83
CA LYS A 33 -8.68 -15.34 8.82
C LYS A 33 -7.44 -15.80 8.07
N GLY A 34 -6.24 -15.38 8.49
CA GLY A 34 -4.97 -15.73 7.85
C GLY A 34 -4.68 -14.96 6.56
N ARG A 35 -5.47 -13.93 6.21
CA ARG A 35 -5.27 -13.16 4.99
C ARG A 35 -4.15 -12.14 5.19
N GLN A 36 -3.26 -12.07 4.20
CA GLN A 36 -2.17 -11.09 4.15
C GLN A 36 -2.69 -9.73 3.72
N LEU A 37 -2.54 -8.74 4.59
CA LEU A 37 -2.97 -7.37 4.40
C LEU A 37 -1.78 -6.41 4.53
N GLY A 38 -1.88 -5.25 3.90
CA GLY A 38 -0.95 -4.14 4.08
C GLY A 38 -1.65 -2.94 4.71
N GLU A 39 -1.00 -2.31 5.66
CA GLU A 39 -1.38 -1.01 6.20
C GLU A 39 -0.71 0.09 5.38
N PHE A 40 -1.48 1.10 5.00
CA PHE A 40 -1.04 2.21 4.18
C PHE A 40 -1.51 3.54 4.75
N PHE A 41 -0.65 4.56 4.65
CA PHE A 41 -1.01 5.94 4.96
C PHE A 41 -1.86 6.52 3.83
N VAL A 42 -3.10 6.89 4.17
CA VAL A 42 -4.07 7.55 3.30
C VAL A 42 -4.37 8.92 3.91
N GLY A 43 -3.63 9.95 3.48
CA GLY A 43 -3.64 11.24 4.15
C GLY A 43 -3.10 11.10 5.58
N SER A 44 -3.91 11.48 6.58
CA SER A 44 -3.57 11.39 8.01
C SER A 44 -4.00 10.08 8.69
N PHE A 45 -4.58 9.12 7.95
CA PHE A 45 -5.13 7.89 8.52
C PHE A 45 -4.43 6.65 7.98
N ILE A 46 -4.45 5.56 8.76
CA ILE A 46 -4.06 4.23 8.28
C ILE A 46 -5.29 3.53 7.73
N ARG A 47 -5.18 3.00 6.50
CA ARG A 47 -6.15 2.06 5.94
C ARG A 47 -5.48 0.76 5.57
N THR A 48 -6.26 -0.32 5.64
CA THR A 48 -5.79 -1.66 5.33
C THR A 48 -6.31 -2.08 3.96
N PHE A 49 -5.42 -2.62 3.13
CA PHE A 49 -5.74 -3.18 1.81
C PHE A 49 -5.21 -4.60 1.71
N PRO A 50 -5.85 -5.50 0.94
CA PRO A 50 -5.23 -6.79 0.59
C PRO A 50 -3.88 -6.56 -0.09
N LEU A 51 -2.86 -7.37 0.21
CA LEU A 51 -1.58 -7.25 -0.50
C LEU A 51 -1.74 -7.49 -2.02
N SER A 52 -2.75 -8.23 -2.44
CA SER A 52 -3.13 -8.42 -3.85
C SER A 52 -3.67 -7.16 -4.54
N ALA A 53 -4.05 -6.13 -3.78
CA ALA A 53 -4.49 -4.84 -4.33
C ALA A 53 -3.32 -3.94 -4.75
N VAL A 54 -2.08 -4.29 -4.38
CA VAL A 54 -0.87 -3.57 -4.80
C VAL A 54 -0.57 -3.92 -6.25
N VAL A 55 -0.57 -2.89 -7.10
CA VAL A 55 -0.35 -3.01 -8.55
C VAL A 55 1.13 -2.84 -8.91
N GLY A 56 1.88 -2.10 -8.10
CA GLY A 56 3.32 -1.88 -8.30
C GLY A 56 3.86 -0.75 -7.41
N GLU A 57 5.17 -0.53 -7.49
CA GLU A 57 5.82 0.63 -6.85
C GLU A 57 5.38 1.93 -7.53
N ALA A 58 5.17 2.96 -6.73
CA ALA A 58 4.87 4.31 -7.19
C ALA A 58 6.07 5.21 -6.89
N GLU A 59 6.49 5.99 -7.88
CA GLU A 59 7.47 7.03 -7.68
C GLU A 59 6.73 8.35 -7.44
N MET A 60 6.89 8.91 -6.24
CA MET A 60 6.45 10.27 -5.99
C MET A 60 7.52 11.21 -6.52
N PRO A 61 7.14 12.30 -7.23
CA PRO A 61 8.11 13.30 -7.63
C PRO A 61 8.81 13.81 -6.38
N SER A 62 10.12 13.61 -6.30
CA SER A 62 10.93 14.33 -5.34
C SER A 62 10.75 15.81 -5.67
N ARG A 63 10.50 16.64 -4.66
CA ARG A 63 10.67 18.08 -4.83
C ARG A 63 12.13 18.27 -5.24
N SER A 64 12.41 18.44 -6.52
CA SER A 64 13.65 19.04 -6.95
C SER A 64 13.68 20.45 -6.32
N PRO A 65 14.70 20.78 -5.51
CA PRO A 65 14.89 22.14 -5.03
C PRO A 65 15.13 23.12 -6.19
#